data_AF-A0A9D7NDD3-F1
#
_entry.id   AF-A0A9D7NDD3-F1
#
_cell.length_a   1.000
_cell.length_b   1.000
_cell.length_c   1.000
_cell.angle_alpha   90.00
_cell.angle_beta   90.00
_cell.angle_gamma   90.00
#
_symmetry.space_group_name_H-M   'P 1'
#
loop_
_entity.id
_entity.type
_entity.pdbx_description
1 polymer ?
#
loop_
_entity_poly.entity_id
_entity_poly.type
_entity_poly.pdbx_seq_one_letter_code
_entity_poly.pdbx_strand_id
1 'polypeptide(L)'
;MQQRYLACTLLFIFCTLGLFAQETLSDKKKRATDFYYLNKYQAAQSVLFSIKKNRQEDKETKLLLALCYYHLNQLKEAEPMLRSILETEKSPFPETWLYLGKIYHDQHEFTRAIEYYKLT
;
A
#
# COMPACT_ATOMS: atom_id res chain seq x y z
N MET A 1 32.97 -9.14 41.00
CA MET A 1 32.41 -10.11 40.02
C MET A 1 30.92 -9.87 39.74
N GLN A 2 30.05 -9.76 40.75
CA GLN A 2 28.58 -9.61 40.59
C GLN A 2 28.11 -8.44 39.72
N GLN A 3 28.73 -7.25 39.81
CA GLN A 3 28.32 -6.07 39.02
C GLN A 3 28.51 -6.24 37.51
N ARG A 4 29.48 -7.05 37.07
CA ARG A 4 29.73 -7.31 35.64
C ARG A 4 28.64 -8.20 35.05
N TYR A 5 28.13 -9.16 35.81
CA TYR A 5 27.02 -10.02 35.40
C TYR A 5 25.69 -9.24 35.34
N LEU A 6 25.44 -8.34 36.29
CA LEU A 6 24.28 -7.44 36.31
C LEU A 6 24.25 -6.49 35.10
N ALA A 7 25.40 -5.95 34.69
CA ALA A 7 25.50 -5.13 33.50
C ALA A 7 25.23 -5.94 32.22
N CYS A 8 25.76 -7.17 32.12
CA CYS A 8 25.51 -8.04 30.97
C CYS A 8 24.05 -8.49 30.87
N THR A 9 23.38 -8.80 31.98
CA THR A 9 21.96 -9.20 31.95
C THR A 9 21.04 -8.03 31.57
N LEU A 10 21.30 -6.81 32.05
CA LEU A 10 20.56 -5.61 31.64
C LEU A 10 20.71 -5.31 30.14
N LEU A 11 21.91 -5.48 29.59
CA LEU A 11 22.18 -5.29 28.16
C LEU A 11 21.49 -6.37 27.31
N PHE A 12 21.43 -7.60 27.80
CA PHE A 12 20.72 -8.70 27.14
C PHE A 12 19.20 -8.49 27.13
N ILE A 13 18.62 -8.01 28.23
CA ILE A 13 17.19 -7.67 28.34
C ILE A 13 16.83 -6.50 27.41
N PHE A 14 17.71 -5.50 27.30
CA PHE A 14 17.50 -4.36 26.40
C PHE A 14 17.55 -4.76 24.92
N CYS A 15 18.43 -5.71 24.56
CA CYS A 15 18.46 -6.30 23.22
C CYS A 15 17.20 -7.13 22.91
N THR A 16 16.69 -7.93 23.84
CA THR A 16 15.50 -8.77 23.58
C THR A 16 14.22 -7.94 23.50
N LEU A 17 14.10 -6.84 24.25
CA LEU A 17 12.98 -5.89 24.14
C LEU A 17 12.91 -5.21 22.76
N GLY A 18 14.07 -4.88 22.17
CA GLY A 18 14.15 -4.28 20.84
C GLY A 18 13.74 -5.24 19.70
N LEU A 19 13.92 -6.55 19.89
CA LEU A 19 13.58 -7.59 18.90
C LEU A 19 12.08 -7.81 18.74
N PHE A 20 11.25 -7.51 19.75
CA PHE A 20 9.79 -7.65 19.68
C PHE A 20 9.08 -6.36 19.20
N ALA A 21 9.78 -5.24 19.11
CA ALA A 21 9.18 -3.96 18.70
C ALA A 21 9.15 -3.76 17.17
N GLN A 22 9.64 -4.71 16.38
CA GLN A 22 9.66 -4.57 14.93
C GLN A 22 8.27 -4.86 14.34
N GLU A 23 7.60 -3.80 13.89
CA GLU A 23 6.31 -3.85 13.21
C GLU A 23 6.36 -4.84 12.01
N THR A 24 5.47 -5.82 12.01
CA THR A 24 5.45 -6.85 10.96
C THR A 24 4.93 -6.27 9.64
N LEU A 25 5.14 -6.99 8.53
CA LEU A 25 4.56 -6.63 7.24
C LEU A 25 3.02 -6.54 7.31
N SER A 26 2.39 -7.49 8.03
CA SER A 26 0.95 -7.53 8.21
C SER A 26 0.44 -6.28 8.94
N ASP A 27 1.14 -5.88 10.00
CA ASP A 27 0.81 -4.67 10.77
C ASP A 27 0.91 -3.41 9.91
N LYS A 28 1.95 -3.29 9.09
CA LYS A 28 2.12 -2.17 8.15
C LYS A 28 1.01 -2.11 7.11
N LYS A 29 0.62 -3.26 6.54
CA LYS A 29 -0.50 -3.32 5.58
C LYS A 29 -1.79 -2.87 6.24
N LYS A 30 -2.12 -3.45 7.40
CA LYS A 30 -3.31 -3.06 8.17
C LYS A 30 -3.33 -1.57 8.46
N ARG A 31 -2.22 -1.01 8.92
CA ARG A 31 -2.09 0.43 9.21
C ARG A 31 -2.27 1.30 7.96
N ALA A 32 -1.70 0.91 6.82
CA ALA A 32 -1.91 1.62 5.56
C ALA A 32 -3.39 1.60 5.15
N THR A 33 -4.04 0.44 5.29
CA THR A 33 -5.47 0.25 5.04
C THR A 33 -6.33 1.12 5.97
N ASP A 34 -6.02 1.17 7.26
CA ASP A 34 -6.71 2.03 8.22
C ASP A 34 -6.56 3.52 7.85
N PHE A 35 -5.35 3.96 7.49
CA PHE A 35 -5.14 5.33 7.00
C PHE A 35 -5.95 5.62 5.74
N TYR A 36 -6.03 4.68 4.81
CA TYR A 36 -6.83 4.83 3.60
C TYR A 36 -8.32 5.02 3.92
N TYR A 37 -8.90 4.18 4.78
CA TYR A 37 -10.31 4.29 5.18
C TYR A 37 -10.61 5.53 6.02
N LEU A 38 -9.60 6.10 6.69
CA LEU A 38 -9.68 7.40 7.37
C LEU A 38 -9.45 8.59 6.43
N ASN A 39 -9.38 8.37 5.10
CA ASN A 39 -9.07 9.36 4.07
C ASN A 39 -7.70 10.06 4.24
N LYS A 40 -6.78 9.44 4.99
CA LYS A 40 -5.41 9.94 5.20
C LYS A 40 -4.48 9.36 4.13
N TYR A 41 -4.75 9.68 2.87
CA TYR A 41 -4.10 9.03 1.72
C TYR A 41 -2.58 9.25 1.66
N GLN A 42 -2.08 10.42 2.05
CA GLN A 42 -0.64 10.68 2.13
C GLN A 42 0.05 9.80 3.19
N ALA A 43 -0.60 9.61 4.34
CA ALA A 43 -0.07 8.73 5.40
C ALA A 43 -0.10 7.26 4.96
N ALA A 44 -1.18 6.83 4.31
CA ALA A 44 -1.28 5.49 3.73
C ALA A 44 -0.15 5.26 2.70
N GLN A 45 0.04 6.19 1.77
CA GLN A 45 1.09 6.14 0.75
C GLN A 45 2.49 6.04 1.38
N SER A 46 2.77 6.82 2.44
CA SER A 46 4.05 6.77 3.16
C SER A 46 4.34 5.37 3.74
N VAL A 47 3.34 4.74 4.37
CA VAL A 47 3.48 3.37 4.88
C VAL A 47 3.69 2.37 3.74
N LEU A 48 2.93 2.49 2.65
CA LEU A 48 3.02 1.60 1.47
C LEU A 48 4.39 1.68 0.77
N PHE A 49 5.01 2.86 0.69
CA PHE A 49 6.38 2.98 0.17
C PHE A 49 7.42 2.25 1.03
N SER A 50 7.21 2.22 2.36
CA SER A 50 8.09 1.44 3.24
C SER A 50 7.99 -0.07 2.98
N ILE A 51 6.81 -0.55 2.57
CA ILE A 51 6.57 -1.95 2.19
C ILE A 51 7.24 -2.26 0.84
N LYS A 52 7.02 -1.39 -0.15
CA LYS A 52 7.57 -1.55 -1.51
C LYS A 52 9.10 -1.58 -1.53
N LYS A 53 9.76 -0.74 -0.72
CA LYS A 53 11.23 -0.72 -0.60
C LYS A 53 11.81 -2.09 -0.24
N ASN A 54 11.06 -2.91 0.49
CA ASN A 54 11.47 -4.25 0.90
C ASN A 54 11.11 -5.35 -0.11
N ARG A 55 10.61 -4.99 -1.31
CA ARG A 55 10.15 -5.90 -2.38
C ARG A 55 9.08 -6.91 -1.94
N GLN A 56 8.30 -6.59 -0.91
CA GLN A 56 7.23 -7.42 -0.35
C GLN A 56 5.84 -7.03 -0.88
N GLU A 57 5.77 -6.40 -2.06
CA GLU A 57 4.54 -5.87 -2.65
C GLU A 57 3.73 -6.99 -3.31
N ASP A 58 2.54 -7.26 -2.77
CA ASP A 58 1.52 -8.08 -3.43
C ASP A 58 0.53 -7.22 -4.22
N LYS A 59 -0.39 -7.87 -4.95
CA LYS A 59 -1.34 -7.15 -5.80
C LYS A 59 -2.29 -6.25 -5.00
N GLU A 60 -2.65 -6.63 -3.78
CA GLU A 60 -3.54 -5.85 -2.90
C GLU A 60 -2.84 -4.57 -2.42
N THR A 61 -1.58 -4.68 -1.97
CA THR A 61 -0.74 -3.55 -1.57
C THR A 61 -0.54 -2.58 -2.74
N LYS A 62 -0.31 -3.13 -3.94
CA LYS A 62 -0.16 -2.35 -5.18
C LYS A 62 -1.47 -1.63 -5.54
N LEU A 63 -2.61 -2.30 -5.42
CA LEU A 63 -3.92 -1.68 -5.63
C LEU A 63 -4.14 -0.54 -4.63
N LEU A 64 -3.95 -0.77 -3.33
CA LEU A 64 -4.14 0.24 -2.31
C LEU A 64 -3.27 1.48 -2.55
N LEU A 65 -2.02 1.28 -3.00
CA LEU A 65 -1.12 2.38 -3.38
C LEU A 65 -1.64 3.15 -4.59
N ALA A 66 -2.14 2.46 -5.62
CA ALA A 66 -2.74 3.08 -6.80
C ALA A 66 -3.99 3.90 -6.42
N LEU A 67 -4.81 3.41 -5.50
CA LEU A 67 -5.98 4.15 -5.00
C LEU A 67 -5.57 5.37 -4.19
N CYS A 68 -4.49 5.29 -3.40
CA CYS A 68 -3.92 6.47 -2.76
C CYS A 68 -3.49 7.53 -3.79
N TYR A 69 -2.78 7.13 -4.86
CA TYR A 69 -2.43 8.05 -5.94
C TYR A 69 -3.68 8.70 -6.56
N TYR A 70 -4.73 7.93 -6.82
CA TYR A 70 -5.99 8.46 -7.36
C TYR A 70 -6.60 9.55 -6.46
N HIS A 71 -6.80 9.27 -5.17
CA HIS A 71 -7.41 10.23 -4.24
C HIS A 71 -6.53 11.47 -3.97
N LEU A 72 -5.23 11.37 -4.24
CA LEU A 72 -4.29 12.48 -4.21
C LEU A 72 -4.25 13.28 -5.52
N ASN A 73 -5.13 12.96 -6.48
CA ASN A 73 -5.15 13.53 -7.83
C ASN A 73 -3.83 13.31 -8.61
N GLN A 74 -3.08 12.27 -8.26
CA GLN A 74 -1.83 11.85 -8.90
C GLN A 74 -2.14 10.81 -9.99
N LEU A 75 -2.94 11.23 -10.98
CA LEU A 75 -3.53 10.31 -11.97
C LEU A 75 -2.47 9.68 -12.87
N LYS A 76 -1.35 10.38 -13.13
CA LYS A 76 -0.24 9.91 -13.97
C LYS A 76 0.48 8.69 -13.37
N GLU A 77 0.47 8.59 -12.05
CA GLU A 77 1.03 7.47 -11.30
C GLU A 77 0.00 6.35 -11.09
N ALA A 78 -1.26 6.73 -10.83
CA ALA A 78 -2.35 5.78 -10.59
C ALA A 78 -2.66 4.90 -11.81
N GLU A 79 -2.80 5.50 -12.99
CA GLU A 79 -3.22 4.81 -14.21
C GLU A 79 -2.30 3.62 -14.60
N PRO A 80 -0.98 3.79 -14.79
CA PRO A 80 -0.11 2.68 -15.16
C PRO A 80 -0.05 1.60 -14.06
N MET A 81 -0.21 1.99 -12.80
CA MET A 81 -0.23 1.04 -11.69
C MET A 81 -1.48 0.16 -11.74
N LEU A 82 -2.66 0.74 -11.97
CA LEU A 82 -3.92 0.01 -12.15
C LEU A 82 -3.88 -0.88 -13.41
N ARG A 83 -3.36 -0.38 -14.53
CA ARG A 83 -3.19 -1.18 -15.76
C ARG A 83 -2.34 -2.43 -15.52
N SER A 84 -1.21 -2.27 -14.85
CA SER A 84 -0.31 -3.40 -14.55
C SER A 84 -0.85 -4.39 -13.50
N ILE A 85 -1.96 -4.08 -12.82
CA ILE A 85 -2.69 -5.07 -12.00
C ILE A 85 -3.55 -5.97 -12.91
N LEU A 86 -4.14 -5.40 -13.97
CA LEU A 86 -5.00 -6.12 -14.92
C LEU A 86 -4.26 -7.03 -15.89
N GLU A 87 -2.99 -6.74 -16.21
CA GLU A 87 -2.16 -7.54 -17.14
C GLU A 87 -1.92 -8.99 -16.70
N THR A 88 -2.29 -9.34 -15.47
CA THR A 88 -2.09 -10.68 -14.91
C THR A 88 -3.39 -11.49 -14.88
N GLU A 89 -3.78 -12.04 -16.04
CA GLU A 89 -4.83 -13.02 -16.43
C GLU A 89 -6.21 -13.12 -15.72
N LYS A 90 -6.44 -12.42 -14.61
CA LYS A 90 -7.74 -12.13 -13.98
C LYS A 90 -7.41 -11.37 -12.70
N SER A 91 -7.46 -10.04 -12.74
CA SER A 91 -7.39 -9.27 -11.50
C SER A 91 -8.60 -9.62 -10.64
N PRO A 92 -8.42 -10.03 -9.37
CA PRO A 92 -9.53 -10.35 -8.48
C PRO A 92 -10.24 -9.08 -7.93
N PHE A 93 -9.85 -7.89 -8.40
CA PHE A 93 -10.29 -6.61 -7.85
C PHE A 93 -11.12 -5.83 -8.89
N PRO A 94 -12.47 -5.99 -8.91
CA PRO A 94 -13.36 -5.25 -9.80
C PRO A 94 -13.16 -3.73 -9.74
N GLU A 95 -12.78 -3.22 -8.57
CA GLU A 95 -12.51 -1.80 -8.33
C GLU A 95 -11.40 -1.26 -9.24
N THR A 96 -10.48 -2.11 -9.71
CA THR A 96 -9.41 -1.70 -10.64
C THR A 96 -10.00 -1.13 -11.94
N TRP A 97 -11.05 -1.76 -12.47
CA TRP A 97 -11.75 -1.28 -13.67
C TRP A 97 -12.50 0.01 -13.37
N LEU A 98 -13.12 0.13 -12.19
CA LEU A 98 -13.85 1.33 -11.77
C LEU A 98 -12.95 2.56 -11.74
N TYR A 99 -11.78 2.43 -11.09
CA TYR A 99 -10.85 3.55 -10.96
C TYR A 99 -10.18 3.91 -12.29
N LEU A 100 -9.92 2.95 -13.19
CA LEU A 100 -9.49 3.27 -14.55
C LEU A 100 -10.57 4.03 -15.32
N GLY A 101 -11.84 3.61 -15.22
CA GLY A 101 -12.96 4.35 -15.80
C GLY A 101 -13.04 5.79 -15.29
N LYS A 102 -12.89 5.99 -13.97
CA LYS A 102 -12.85 7.32 -13.35
C LYS A 102 -11.67 8.16 -13.85
N ILE A 103 -10.48 7.58 -13.93
CA ILE A 103 -9.30 8.30 -14.44
C ILE A 103 -9.52 8.76 -15.88
N TYR A 104 -9.99 7.88 -16.78
CA TYR A 104 -10.26 8.29 -18.16
C TYR A 104 -11.39 9.30 -18.26
N HIS A 105 -12.39 9.22 -17.38
CA HIS A 105 -13.45 10.21 -17.29
C HIS A 105 -12.88 11.59 -16.91
N ASP A 106 -12.03 11.66 -15.89
CA ASP A 106 -11.39 12.90 -15.42
C ASP A 106 -10.44 13.48 -16.49
N GLN A 107 -9.88 12.62 -17.35
CA GLN A 107 -9.06 13.00 -18.51
C GLN A 107 -9.88 13.42 -19.75
N HIS A 108 -11.22 13.39 -19.69
CA HIS A 108 -12.14 13.61 -20.82
C HIS A 108 -12.06 12.56 -21.95
N GLU A 109 -11.44 11.41 -21.66
CA GLU A 109 -11.34 10.24 -22.56
C GLU A 109 -12.59 9.35 -22.42
N PHE A 110 -13.76 9.92 -22.69
CA PHE A 110 -15.05 9.31 -22.36
C PHE A 110 -15.29 7.95 -23.02
N THR A 111 -14.81 7.76 -24.26
CA THR A 111 -14.91 6.47 -24.95
C THR A 111 -14.22 5.36 -24.17
N ARG A 112 -13.00 5.61 -23.69
CA ARG A 112 -12.26 4.65 -22.86
C ARG A 112 -12.93 4.48 -21.50
N ALA A 113 -13.39 5.57 -20.88
CA ALA A 113 -14.09 5.49 -19.60
C ALA A 113 -15.29 4.52 -19.67
N ILE A 114 -16.09 4.59 -20.74
CA ILE A 114 -17.24 3.70 -20.96
C ILE A 114 -16.82 2.23 -21.10
N GLU A 115 -15.70 1.94 -21.77
CA GLU A 115 -15.19 0.56 -21.89
C GLU A 115 -14.89 -0.02 -20.49
N TYR A 116 -14.23 0.76 -19.63
CA TYR A 116 -13.90 0.35 -18.27
C TYR A 116 -15.15 0.24 -17.36
N TYR A 117 -16.11 1.15 -17.47
CA TYR A 117 -17.35 1.10 -16.68
C TYR A 117 -18.28 -0.07 -17.04
N LYS A 118 -18.12 -0.69 -18.21
CA LYS A 118 -18.87 -1.91 -18.57
C LYS A 118 -18.30 -3.18 -17.92
N LEU A 119 -17.07 -3.09 -17.39
CA LEU A 119 -16.31 -4.23 -16.84
C LEU A 119 -16.36 -4.29 -15.31
N THR A 120 -16.83 -3.22 -14.67
CA THR A 120 -17.20 -3.17 -13.25
C THR A 120 -18.55 -3.79 -13.00
#